data_AF-A0A820XXU2-F1
#
_entry.id   AF-A0A820XXU2-F1
#
_cell.length_a   1.000
_cell.length_b   1.000
_cell.length_c   1.000
_cell.angle_alpha   90.00
_cell.angle_beta   90.00
_cell.angle_gamma   90.00
#
_symmetry.space_group_name_H-M   'P 1'
#
loop_
_entity.id
_entity.type
_entity.pdbx_description
1 polymer ?
#
loop_
_entity_poly.entity_id
_entity_poly.type
_entity_poly.pdbx_seq_one_letter_code
_entity_poly.pdbx_strand_id
1 'polypeptide(L)'
;MIHYVAHSSAHYQKIVDQLIQQKIINCVENQWTEYHSSLKSAFNSTFIKTQAWRNKICDENENEKDKSKISRGRTQFFLKELIENLNSYKLPVIFADAVRTLNIENYSSCDDEPIEIWKEMENNLFDATVNESAIELTAEERTYILQNTLDEMINNKKNEAVKMRCNEPCPMCKMPCKRSSGHTSSLDENERRHDCDHQSGGLGGTHWADDVESKARELCYESCSNHVAAGNRFQKDGIYYPYSEFAQHYPWLTPQSTTEVMHEVRQYIFYNYQKELATYYNYLPCSNIPASFNHQRSILSANLKEIIEKNK
;
A
#
# COMPACT_ATOMS: atom_id res chain seq x y z
N MET A 1 -33.43 3.06 -12.66
CA MET A 1 -33.06 1.63 -12.53
C MET A 1 -31.56 1.54 -12.71
N ILE A 2 -30.80 1.60 -11.62
CA ILE A 2 -29.32 1.54 -11.66
C ILE A 2 -28.96 0.08 -11.39
N HIS A 3 -28.57 -0.63 -12.44
CA HIS A 3 -27.95 -1.95 -12.29
C HIS A 3 -26.51 -1.73 -11.85
N TYR A 4 -26.26 -1.79 -10.54
CA TYR A 4 -24.91 -1.97 -10.03
C TYR A 4 -24.50 -3.43 -10.24
N VAL A 5 -23.99 -3.73 -11.43
CA VAL A 5 -23.14 -4.91 -11.66
C VAL A 5 -21.69 -4.45 -11.50
N ALA A 6 -21.35 -3.91 -10.33
CA ALA A 6 -19.95 -3.79 -9.98
C ALA A 6 -19.59 -5.10 -9.30
N HIS A 7 -18.87 -5.98 -10.00
CA HIS A 7 -18.11 -7.03 -9.35
C HIS A 7 -17.38 -6.37 -8.16
N SER A 8 -17.71 -6.78 -6.94
CA SER A 8 -17.10 -6.22 -5.72
C SER A 8 -15.57 -6.25 -5.77
N SER A 9 -15.01 -7.19 -6.56
CA SER A 9 -13.59 -7.24 -6.93
C SER A 9 -13.10 -6.01 -7.69
N ALA A 10 -13.81 -5.50 -8.70
CA ALA A 10 -13.38 -4.34 -9.49
C ALA A 10 -13.41 -3.05 -8.65
N HIS A 11 -14.40 -2.90 -7.76
CA HIS A 11 -14.48 -1.75 -6.87
C HIS A 11 -13.42 -1.83 -5.76
N TYR A 12 -13.25 -3.00 -5.14
CA TYR A 12 -12.22 -3.22 -4.13
C TYR A 12 -10.82 -3.04 -4.72
N GLN A 13 -10.54 -3.61 -5.88
CA GLN A 13 -9.27 -3.43 -6.59
C GLN A 13 -9.03 -1.96 -6.89
N LYS A 14 -10.03 -1.25 -7.43
CA LYS A 14 -9.91 0.19 -7.69
C LYS A 14 -9.62 1.00 -6.42
N ILE A 15 -10.25 0.67 -5.28
CA ILE A 15 -9.99 1.34 -4.00
C ILE A 15 -8.58 1.00 -3.49
N VAL A 16 -8.17 -0.26 -3.54
CA VAL A 16 -6.84 -0.70 -3.12
C VAL A 16 -5.76 -0.06 -3.98
N ASP A 17 -5.93 -0.05 -5.31
CA ASP A 17 -5.03 0.61 -6.25
C ASP A 17 -4.96 2.11 -5.95
N GLN A 18 -6.08 2.77 -5.70
CA GLN A 18 -6.10 4.18 -5.30
C GLN A 18 -5.40 4.44 -3.96
N LEU A 19 -5.55 3.56 -2.97
CA LEU A 19 -4.90 3.71 -1.67
C LEU A 19 -3.40 3.43 -1.74
N ILE A 20 -2.99 2.40 -2.49
CA ILE A 20 -1.58 2.10 -2.77
C ILE A 20 -0.98 3.27 -3.56
N GLN A 21 -1.67 3.76 -4.58
CA GLN A 21 -1.27 4.92 -5.37
C GLN A 21 -1.09 6.16 -4.49
N GLN A 22 -2.07 6.50 -3.64
CA GLN A 22 -1.94 7.61 -2.71
C GLN A 22 -0.77 7.41 -1.74
N LYS A 23 -0.54 6.19 -1.26
CA LYS A 23 0.55 5.92 -0.32
C LYS A 23 1.91 6.03 -1.00
N ILE A 24 2.06 5.50 -2.22
CA ILE A 24 3.26 5.62 -3.04
C ILE A 24 3.51 7.09 -3.38
N ILE A 25 2.50 7.81 -3.87
CA ILE A 25 2.60 9.25 -4.16
C ILE A 25 3.09 9.99 -2.91
N ASN A 26 2.43 9.81 -1.76
CA ASN A 26 2.85 10.47 -0.53
C ASN A 26 4.27 10.09 -0.10
N CYS A 27 4.68 8.83 -0.26
CA CYS A 27 6.04 8.40 0.09
C CYS A 27 7.09 8.95 -0.90
N VAL A 28 6.83 8.89 -2.20
CA VAL A 28 7.73 9.35 -3.26
C VAL A 28 7.82 10.87 -3.25
N GLU A 29 6.70 11.58 -3.17
CA GLU A 29 6.69 13.05 -3.12
C GLU A 29 7.39 13.57 -1.86
N ASN A 30 7.19 12.94 -0.69
CA ASN A 30 7.92 13.32 0.52
C ASN A 30 9.42 13.06 0.39
N GLN A 31 9.82 11.86 -0.08
CA GLN A 31 11.25 11.55 -0.28
C GLN A 31 11.89 12.45 -1.33
N TRP A 32 11.17 12.75 -2.41
CA TRP A 32 11.62 13.66 -3.46
C TRP A 32 11.77 15.09 -2.94
N THR A 33 10.80 15.56 -2.16
CA THR A 33 10.84 16.89 -1.51
C THR A 33 12.00 16.97 -0.53
N GLU A 34 12.21 15.95 0.31
CA GLU A 34 13.33 15.88 1.24
C GLU A 34 14.68 15.85 0.50
N TYR A 35 14.79 15.07 -0.56
CA TYR A 35 15.97 15.02 -1.42
C TYR A 35 16.27 16.39 -2.03
N HIS A 36 15.28 17.02 -2.67
CA HIS A 36 15.43 18.33 -3.31
C HIS A 36 15.80 19.42 -2.29
N SER A 37 15.16 19.42 -1.12
CA SER A 37 15.48 20.33 -0.01
C SER A 37 16.91 20.15 0.49
N SER A 38 17.37 18.90 0.59
CA SER A 38 18.74 18.58 0.99
C SER A 38 19.76 19.06 -0.04
N LEU A 39 19.46 18.82 -1.33
CA LEU A 39 20.30 19.26 -2.44
C LEU A 39 20.41 20.79 -2.48
N LYS A 40 19.29 21.48 -2.42
CA LYS A 40 19.22 22.96 -2.36
C LYS A 40 20.02 23.52 -1.18
N SER A 41 19.91 22.89 -0.01
CA SER A 41 20.66 23.30 1.19
C SER A 41 22.16 23.08 1.04
N ALA A 42 22.57 21.96 0.42
CA ALA A 42 23.97 21.67 0.13
C ALA A 42 24.58 22.70 -0.82
N PHE A 43 23.91 23.00 -1.94
CA PHE A 43 24.36 24.01 -2.91
C PHE A 43 24.46 25.40 -2.28
N ASN A 44 23.45 25.82 -1.51
CA ASN A 44 23.47 27.12 -0.83
C ASN A 44 24.63 27.23 0.18
N SER A 45 24.86 26.18 0.99
CA SER A 45 25.99 26.12 1.92
C SER A 45 27.33 26.21 1.18
N THR A 46 27.50 25.44 0.09
CA THR A 46 28.71 25.47 -0.74
C THR A 46 28.95 26.85 -1.33
N PHE A 47 27.92 27.49 -1.85
CA PHE A 47 27.99 28.83 -2.44
C PHE A 47 28.47 29.86 -1.40
N ILE A 48 27.84 29.90 -0.22
CA ILE A 48 28.20 30.82 0.86
C ILE A 48 29.66 30.61 1.28
N LYS A 49 30.10 29.36 1.48
CA LYS A 49 31.47 29.05 1.88
C LYS A 49 32.49 29.42 0.80
N THR A 50 32.17 29.17 -0.48
CA THR A 50 33.05 29.52 -1.61
C THR A 50 33.19 31.04 -1.76
N GLN A 51 32.09 31.79 -1.58
CA GLN A 51 32.11 33.25 -1.59
C GLN A 51 32.93 33.81 -0.42
N ALA A 52 32.76 33.26 0.79
CA ALA A 52 33.53 33.67 1.96
C ALA A 52 35.04 33.39 1.80
N TRP A 53 35.39 32.22 1.27
CA TRP A 53 36.77 31.85 0.95
C TRP A 53 37.40 32.82 -0.05
N ARG A 54 36.66 33.16 -1.12
CA ARG A 54 37.10 34.13 -2.14
C ARG A 54 37.36 35.51 -1.54
N ASN A 55 36.42 36.04 -0.76
CA ASN A 55 36.56 37.36 -0.15
C ASN A 55 37.80 37.42 0.76
N LYS A 56 38.00 36.39 1.59
CA LYS A 56 39.17 36.30 2.47
C LYS A 56 40.49 36.34 1.69
N ILE A 57 40.57 35.62 0.58
CA ILE A 57 41.79 35.58 -0.24
C ILE A 57 42.04 36.91 -0.97
N CYS A 58 40.98 37.59 -1.40
CA CYS A 58 41.08 38.90 -2.04
C CYS A 58 41.52 40.00 -1.07
N ASP A 59 41.06 39.97 0.19
CA ASP A 59 41.44 40.93 1.22
C ASP A 59 42.89 40.76 1.68
N GLU A 60 43.45 39.55 1.58
CA GLU A 60 44.83 39.24 2.00
C GLU A 60 45.89 39.54 0.91
N ASN A 61 45.50 39.77 -0.35
CA ASN A 61 46.44 39.90 -1.49
C ASN A 61 46.13 41.10 -2.42
N GLU A 62 46.52 42.31 -2.01
CA GLU A 62 46.38 43.52 -2.85
C GLU A 62 47.35 43.57 -4.06
N ASN A 63 48.37 42.71 -4.12
CA ASN A 63 49.35 42.72 -5.21
C ASN A 63 48.89 41.95 -6.45
N GLU A 64 48.94 42.58 -7.64
CA GLU A 64 48.52 42.03 -8.94
C GLU A 64 49.12 40.67 -9.31
N LYS A 65 50.33 40.33 -8.82
CA LYS A 65 50.97 39.03 -9.09
C LYS A 65 50.30 37.87 -8.37
N ASP A 66 49.65 38.10 -7.23
CA ASP A 66 48.98 37.04 -6.47
C ASP A 66 47.58 36.71 -7.01
N LYS A 67 46.95 37.58 -7.83
CA LYS A 67 45.65 37.30 -8.47
C LYS A 67 45.64 36.02 -9.33
N SER A 68 46.79 35.65 -9.92
CA SER A 68 46.94 34.38 -10.68
C SER A 68 47.00 33.12 -9.79
N LYS A 69 47.36 33.26 -8.51
CA LYS A 69 47.26 32.18 -7.52
C LYS A 69 45.85 32.04 -6.97
N ILE A 70 45.08 33.14 -6.92
CA ILE A 70 43.67 33.15 -6.47
C ILE A 70 42.77 32.33 -7.42
N SER A 71 43.13 32.20 -8.71
CA SER A 71 42.36 31.37 -9.65
C SER A 71 42.59 29.87 -9.45
N ARG A 72 43.78 29.46 -8.98
CA ARG A 72 44.14 28.05 -8.77
C ARG A 72 43.51 27.48 -7.51
N GLY A 73 42.78 26.38 -7.65
CA GLY A 73 42.14 25.64 -6.57
C GLY A 73 40.70 26.06 -6.24
N ARG A 74 40.10 26.99 -7.00
CA ARG A 74 38.72 27.46 -6.74
C ARG A 74 37.70 26.35 -7.02
N THR A 75 37.88 25.62 -8.12
CA THR A 75 36.98 24.53 -8.53
C THR A 75 37.17 23.36 -7.59
N GLN A 76 38.41 23.10 -7.18
CA GLN A 76 38.73 22.09 -6.17
C GLN A 76 38.09 22.41 -4.82
N PHE A 77 38.12 23.67 -4.37
CA PHE A 77 37.47 24.10 -3.13
C PHE A 77 35.95 23.96 -3.20
N PHE A 78 35.32 24.47 -4.27
CA PHE A 78 33.87 24.37 -4.47
C PHE A 78 33.39 22.91 -4.50
N LEU A 79 34.04 22.05 -5.30
CA LEU A 79 33.66 20.64 -5.40
C LEU A 79 33.86 19.89 -4.09
N LYS A 80 34.95 20.18 -3.36
CA LYS A 80 35.19 19.60 -2.03
C LYS A 80 34.06 19.97 -1.06
N GLU A 81 33.71 21.25 -0.97
CA GLU A 81 32.62 21.71 -0.09
C GLU A 81 31.26 21.13 -0.52
N LEU A 82 31.00 21.03 -1.83
CA LEU A 82 29.78 20.38 -2.33
C LEU A 82 29.72 18.91 -1.93
N ILE A 83 30.80 18.15 -2.09
CA ILE A 83 30.86 16.73 -1.72
C ILE A 83 30.70 16.57 -0.20
N GLU A 84 31.37 17.39 0.61
CA GLU A 84 31.24 17.37 2.07
C GLU A 84 29.81 17.68 2.52
N ASN A 85 29.20 18.74 1.97
CA ASN A 85 27.82 19.09 2.25
C ASN A 85 26.87 17.97 1.81
N LEU A 86 26.99 17.45 0.58
CA LEU A 86 26.14 16.36 0.07
C LEU A 86 26.26 15.08 0.91
N ASN A 87 27.46 14.73 1.38
CA ASN A 87 27.67 13.59 2.28
C ASN A 87 27.09 13.79 3.68
N SER A 88 26.94 15.05 4.12
CA SER A 88 26.30 15.37 5.41
C SER A 88 24.77 15.19 5.37
N TYR A 89 24.17 15.17 4.19
CA TYR A 89 22.75 14.89 3.99
C TYR A 89 22.51 13.38 3.74
N LYS A 90 21.34 12.90 4.15
CA LYS A 90 20.90 11.52 3.86
C LYS A 90 20.46 11.41 2.41
N LEU A 91 21.41 11.42 1.49
CA LEU A 91 21.12 11.16 0.07
C LEU A 91 20.72 9.70 -0.14
N PRO A 92 19.81 9.41 -1.09
CA PRO A 92 19.56 8.04 -1.52
C PRO A 92 20.86 7.38 -2.02
N VAL A 93 21.01 6.07 -1.80
CA VAL A 93 22.24 5.29 -2.07
C VAL A 93 22.79 5.52 -3.48
N ILE A 94 21.91 5.54 -4.48
CA ILE A 94 22.30 5.73 -5.88
C ILE A 94 22.99 7.08 -6.15
N PHE A 95 22.56 8.14 -5.45
CA PHE A 95 23.18 9.45 -5.55
C PHE A 95 24.45 9.55 -4.71
N ALA A 96 24.47 8.91 -3.54
CA ALA A 96 25.67 8.86 -2.71
C ALA A 96 26.85 8.22 -3.45
N ASP A 97 26.59 7.18 -4.25
CA ASP A 97 27.63 6.55 -5.08
C ASP A 97 28.10 7.47 -6.20
N ALA A 98 27.19 8.15 -6.91
CA ALA A 98 27.57 9.14 -7.92
C ALA A 98 28.45 10.26 -7.33
N VAL A 99 28.09 10.79 -6.14
CA VAL A 99 28.88 11.80 -5.44
C VAL A 99 30.27 11.27 -5.04
N ARG A 100 30.38 10.01 -4.59
CA ARG A 100 31.67 9.38 -4.27
C ARG A 100 32.57 9.18 -5.48
N THR A 101 31.99 9.01 -6.67
CA THR A 101 32.75 8.86 -7.92
C THR A 101 33.23 10.17 -8.53
N LEU A 102 32.83 11.34 -7.98
CA LEU A 102 33.34 12.63 -8.45
C LEU A 102 34.83 12.76 -8.14
N ASN A 103 35.66 12.63 -9.18
CA ASN A 103 37.09 12.92 -9.09
C ASN A 103 37.33 14.41 -9.33
N ILE A 104 37.72 15.14 -8.28
CA ILE A 104 37.99 16.57 -8.33
C ILE A 104 39.12 16.91 -9.33
N GLU A 105 40.07 16.02 -9.54
CA GLU A 105 41.21 16.23 -10.45
C GLU A 105 40.77 16.39 -11.92
N ASN A 106 39.66 15.78 -12.30
CA ASN A 106 39.10 15.88 -13.66
C ASN A 106 38.64 17.30 -14.01
N TYR A 107 38.52 18.19 -13.02
CA TYR A 107 38.03 19.55 -13.18
C TYR A 107 39.11 20.60 -12.92
N SER A 108 40.38 20.19 -12.82
CA SER A 108 41.51 21.08 -12.57
C SER A 108 41.68 22.16 -13.66
N SER A 109 41.29 21.88 -14.90
CA SER A 109 41.32 22.87 -15.99
C SER A 109 40.32 24.02 -15.81
N CYS A 110 39.29 23.85 -14.97
CA CYS A 110 38.30 24.90 -14.70
C CYS A 110 38.84 26.03 -13.81
N ASP A 111 40.00 25.82 -13.18
CA ASP A 111 40.70 26.85 -12.41
C ASP A 111 41.39 27.90 -13.31
N ASP A 112 41.61 27.58 -14.59
CA ASP A 112 42.24 28.49 -15.56
C ASP A 112 41.23 29.45 -16.21
N GLU A 113 39.93 29.23 -15.99
CA GLU A 113 38.85 30.06 -16.54
C GLU A 113 38.76 31.43 -15.80
N PRO A 114 38.44 32.53 -16.50
CA PRO A 114 38.22 33.85 -15.90
C PRO A 114 37.23 33.82 -14.72
N ILE A 115 37.41 34.71 -13.75
CA ILE A 115 36.59 34.76 -12.53
C ILE A 115 35.14 35.16 -12.83
N GLU A 116 34.92 35.91 -13.90
CA GLU A 116 33.62 36.34 -14.39
C GLU A 116 32.81 35.15 -14.92
N ILE A 117 33.43 34.27 -15.72
CA ILE A 117 32.80 33.05 -16.24
C ILE A 117 32.40 32.14 -15.08
N TRP A 118 33.23 32.06 -14.05
CA TRP A 118 32.91 31.25 -12.87
C TRP A 118 31.76 31.81 -12.05
N LYS A 119 31.73 33.13 -11.83
CA LYS A 119 30.59 33.78 -11.17
C LYS A 119 29.30 33.53 -11.94
N GLU A 120 29.36 33.58 -13.27
CA GLU A 120 28.22 33.24 -14.12
C GLU A 120 27.81 31.77 -13.95
N MET A 121 28.76 30.83 -13.98
CA MET A 121 28.48 29.40 -13.74
C MET A 121 27.90 29.14 -12.34
N GLU A 122 28.46 29.74 -11.29
CA GLU A 122 27.97 29.64 -9.91
C GLU A 122 26.53 30.18 -9.78
N ASN A 123 26.27 31.35 -10.36
CA ASN A 123 24.94 31.95 -10.34
C ASN A 123 23.94 31.12 -11.15
N ASN A 124 24.33 30.62 -12.33
CA ASN A 124 23.47 29.77 -13.15
C ASN A 124 23.15 28.44 -12.44
N LEU A 125 24.13 27.82 -11.79
CA LEU A 125 23.94 26.62 -10.97
C LEU A 125 23.01 26.90 -9.79
N PHE A 126 23.23 28.01 -9.08
CA PHE A 126 22.41 28.42 -7.96
C PHE A 126 20.97 28.70 -8.40
N ASP A 127 20.77 29.47 -9.48
CA ASP A 127 19.45 29.79 -10.02
C ASP A 127 18.73 28.51 -10.47
N ALA A 128 19.43 27.60 -11.15
CA ALA A 128 18.87 26.31 -11.55
C ALA A 128 18.49 25.41 -10.36
N THR A 129 19.17 25.49 -9.22
CA THR A 129 18.86 24.63 -8.04
C THR A 129 17.96 25.28 -6.99
N VAL A 130 17.96 26.61 -6.91
CA VAL A 130 17.27 27.38 -5.87
C VAL A 130 15.99 28.01 -6.40
N ASN A 131 15.97 28.46 -7.65
CA ASN A 131 14.85 29.20 -8.22
C ASN A 131 13.95 28.35 -9.13
N GLU A 132 14.38 27.15 -9.53
CA GLU A 132 13.42 26.15 -10.03
C GLU A 132 12.48 25.75 -8.87
N SER A 133 11.18 25.91 -9.10
CA SER A 133 10.14 25.30 -8.28
C SER A 133 10.45 23.82 -8.12
N ALA A 134 10.23 23.26 -6.92
CA ALA A 134 10.42 21.84 -6.66
C ALA A 134 9.90 21.05 -7.86
N ILE A 135 10.78 20.26 -8.50
CA ILE A 135 10.45 19.53 -9.72
C ILE A 135 9.23 18.68 -9.41
N GLU A 136 8.06 19.11 -9.85
CA GLU A 136 6.85 18.32 -9.70
C GLU A 136 6.92 17.20 -10.73
N LEU A 137 6.84 15.96 -10.28
CA LEU A 137 6.73 14.82 -11.19
C LEU A 137 5.56 15.08 -12.15
N THR A 138 5.79 14.90 -13.45
CA THR A 138 4.70 14.97 -14.42
C THR A 138 3.67 13.87 -14.15
N ALA A 139 2.45 14.03 -14.66
CA ALA A 139 1.43 12.98 -14.53
C ALA A 139 1.89 11.64 -15.13
N GLU A 140 2.68 11.68 -16.20
CA GLU A 140 3.23 10.51 -16.89
C GLU A 140 4.32 9.82 -16.04
N GLU A 141 5.26 10.58 -15.47
CA GLU A 141 6.30 10.03 -14.57
C GLU A 141 5.70 9.43 -13.31
N ARG A 142 4.70 10.09 -12.71
CA ARG A 142 3.95 9.52 -11.57
C ARG A 142 3.32 8.19 -11.95
N THR A 143 2.65 8.13 -13.09
CA THR A 143 1.99 6.90 -13.59
C THR A 143 3.01 5.78 -13.83
N TYR A 144 4.16 6.08 -14.42
CA TYR A 144 5.22 5.11 -14.68
C TYR A 144 5.83 4.53 -13.40
N ILE A 145 6.19 5.38 -12.43
CA ILE A 145 6.74 4.95 -11.14
C ILE A 145 5.74 4.09 -10.37
N LEU A 146 4.46 4.48 -10.40
CA LEU A 146 3.37 3.74 -9.78
C LEU A 146 3.23 2.34 -10.36
N GLN A 147 3.18 2.24 -11.69
CA GLN A 147 3.02 0.95 -12.37
C GLN A 147 4.18 0.01 -12.03
N ASN A 148 5.42 0.51 -12.09
CA ASN A 148 6.59 -0.31 -11.78
C ASN A 148 6.64 -0.75 -10.31
N THR A 149 6.24 0.12 -9.38
CA THR A 149 6.21 -0.23 -7.95
C THR A 149 5.11 -1.25 -7.66
N LEU A 150 3.93 -1.10 -8.27
CA LEU A 150 2.86 -2.10 -8.20
C LEU A 150 3.31 -3.44 -8.75
N ASP A 151 3.92 -3.43 -9.94
CA ASP A 151 4.44 -4.64 -10.57
C ASP A 151 5.52 -5.29 -9.70
N GLU A 152 6.42 -4.51 -9.11
CA GLU A 152 7.42 -5.02 -8.18
C GLU A 152 6.79 -5.58 -6.91
N MET A 153 5.78 -4.94 -6.32
CA MET A 153 5.07 -5.43 -5.13
C MET A 153 4.29 -6.72 -5.42
N ILE A 154 3.65 -6.82 -6.59
CA ILE A 154 2.92 -8.00 -7.05
C ILE A 154 3.91 -9.15 -7.33
N ASN A 155 5.05 -8.84 -7.96
CA ASN A 155 6.06 -9.83 -8.33
C ASN A 155 6.95 -10.24 -7.15
N ASN A 156 7.15 -9.38 -6.15
CA ASN A 156 7.83 -9.73 -4.89
C ASN A 156 6.90 -10.54 -3.98
N LYS A 157 6.79 -11.83 -4.28
CA LYS A 157 6.03 -12.87 -3.56
C LYS A 157 6.35 -13.05 -2.06
N LYS A 158 7.24 -12.23 -1.47
CA LYS A 158 7.80 -12.40 -0.13
C LYS A 158 6.93 -11.83 1.01
N ASN A 159 5.96 -10.97 0.72
CA ASN A 159 5.08 -10.42 1.76
C ASN A 159 3.65 -10.95 1.61
N GLU A 160 3.29 -11.96 2.42
CA GLU A 160 1.94 -12.54 2.48
C GLU A 160 0.84 -11.48 2.69
N ALA A 161 1.15 -10.39 3.41
CA ALA A 161 0.22 -9.29 3.67
C ALA A 161 -0.13 -8.46 2.42
N VAL A 162 0.69 -8.55 1.37
CA VAL A 162 0.54 -7.77 0.11
C VAL A 162 -0.01 -8.65 -1.02
N LYS A 163 -0.09 -9.97 -0.83
CA LYS A 163 -0.66 -10.87 -1.83
C LYS A 163 -2.15 -10.56 -1.99
N MET A 164 -2.54 -10.15 -3.20
CA MET A 164 -3.94 -10.03 -3.59
C MET A 164 -4.68 -11.31 -3.22
N ARG A 165 -5.88 -11.20 -2.65
CA ARG A 165 -6.74 -12.36 -2.36
C ARG A 165 -7.52 -12.75 -3.60
N CYS A 166 -7.87 -14.03 -3.72
CA CYS A 166 -8.70 -14.56 -4.79
C CYS A 166 -10.09 -13.91 -4.83
N ASN A 167 -10.65 -13.58 -3.67
CA ASN A 167 -11.91 -12.84 -3.53
C ASN A 167 -13.17 -13.50 -4.14
N GLU A 168 -13.06 -14.72 -4.68
CA GLU A 168 -14.22 -15.51 -5.11
C GLU A 168 -15.17 -15.71 -3.92
N PRO A 169 -16.47 -15.38 -4.05
CA PRO A 169 -17.40 -15.48 -2.93
C PRO A 169 -17.84 -16.92 -2.68
N CYS A 170 -17.90 -17.33 -1.41
CA CYS A 170 -18.48 -18.62 -1.04
C CYS A 170 -19.91 -18.74 -1.61
N PRO A 171 -20.26 -19.83 -2.30
CA PRO A 171 -21.57 -19.94 -2.95
C PRO A 171 -22.73 -19.87 -1.96
N MET A 172 -22.48 -20.26 -0.70
CA MET A 172 -23.45 -20.16 0.40
C MET A 172 -23.38 -18.80 1.08
N CYS A 173 -22.40 -18.57 1.97
CA CYS A 173 -22.38 -17.39 2.85
C CYS A 173 -21.82 -16.10 2.21
N LYS A 174 -21.41 -16.15 0.94
CA LYS A 174 -20.82 -15.03 0.16
C LYS A 174 -19.55 -14.41 0.74
N MET A 175 -18.94 -15.02 1.77
CA MET A 175 -17.64 -14.60 2.28
C MET A 175 -16.57 -14.77 1.18
N PRO A 176 -15.74 -13.77 0.89
CA PRO A 176 -14.67 -13.89 -0.08
C PRO A 176 -13.62 -14.92 0.33
N CYS A 177 -13.04 -15.58 -0.67
CA CYS A 177 -11.92 -16.51 -0.50
C CYS A 177 -10.73 -15.81 0.18
N LYS A 178 -10.19 -16.43 1.23
CA LYS A 178 -9.04 -15.91 2.00
C LYS A 178 -7.68 -16.20 1.36
N ARG A 179 -7.65 -17.04 0.34
CA ARG A 179 -6.40 -17.48 -0.32
C ARG A 179 -5.86 -16.41 -1.26
N SER A 180 -4.58 -16.53 -1.57
CA SER A 180 -3.91 -15.68 -2.55
C SER A 180 -4.50 -15.82 -3.96
N SER A 181 -4.41 -14.76 -4.75
CA SER A 181 -4.77 -14.78 -6.16
C SER A 181 -3.94 -15.83 -6.91
N GLY A 182 -4.59 -16.56 -7.81
CA GLY A 182 -3.95 -17.63 -8.57
C GLY A 182 -3.82 -18.97 -7.84
N HIS A 183 -4.35 -19.12 -6.60
CA HIS A 183 -4.28 -20.41 -5.88
C HIS A 183 -4.91 -21.57 -6.68
N THR A 184 -5.84 -21.29 -7.59
CA THR A 184 -6.49 -22.28 -8.47
C THR A 184 -5.56 -22.97 -9.47
N SER A 185 -4.32 -22.49 -9.64
CA SER A 185 -3.28 -23.15 -10.44
C SER A 185 -2.31 -24.00 -9.60
N SER A 186 -2.49 -24.09 -8.28
CA SER A 186 -1.64 -24.94 -7.43
C SER A 186 -1.75 -26.41 -7.83
N LEU A 187 -0.62 -27.11 -7.75
CA LEU A 187 -0.54 -28.57 -7.95
C LEU A 187 -1.11 -29.33 -6.76
N ASP A 188 -1.15 -28.72 -5.57
CA ASP A 188 -1.77 -29.28 -4.39
C ASP A 188 -3.30 -29.09 -4.48
N GLU A 189 -4.05 -30.20 -4.40
CA GLU A 189 -5.50 -30.15 -4.54
C GLU A 189 -6.18 -29.34 -3.43
N ASN A 190 -5.66 -29.43 -2.21
CA ASN A 190 -6.18 -28.66 -1.09
C ASN A 190 -5.91 -27.19 -1.28
N GLU A 191 -4.72 -26.78 -1.76
CA GLU A 191 -4.35 -25.39 -2.10
C GLU A 191 -5.10 -24.83 -3.32
N ARG A 192 -5.52 -25.72 -4.23
CA ARG A 192 -6.28 -25.34 -5.41
C ARG A 192 -7.72 -24.93 -5.11
N ARG A 193 -8.35 -25.51 -4.10
CA ARG A 193 -9.74 -25.23 -3.69
C ARG A 193 -9.88 -23.85 -3.04
N HIS A 194 -11.04 -23.22 -3.16
CA HIS A 194 -11.32 -21.99 -2.41
C HIS A 194 -11.54 -22.29 -0.92
N ASP A 195 -11.27 -21.31 -0.07
CA ASP A 195 -11.48 -21.41 1.37
C ASP A 195 -11.76 -20.02 1.95
N CYS A 196 -12.53 -19.94 3.03
CA CYS A 196 -12.84 -18.69 3.70
C CYS A 196 -13.20 -18.89 5.17
N ASP A 197 -13.11 -17.84 5.97
CA ASP A 197 -13.58 -17.86 7.35
C ASP A 197 -15.09 -17.67 7.35
N HIS A 198 -15.82 -18.79 7.23
CA HIS A 198 -17.26 -18.79 7.01
C HIS A 198 -18.01 -17.95 8.07
N GLN A 199 -19.00 -17.21 7.60
CA GLN A 199 -19.85 -16.33 8.41
C GLN A 199 -21.30 -16.80 8.39
N SER A 200 -22.12 -16.21 9.28
CA SER A 200 -23.59 -16.30 9.21
C SER A 200 -24.07 -15.96 7.81
N GLY A 201 -24.82 -16.87 7.18
CA GLY A 201 -25.23 -16.72 5.78
C GLY A 201 -26.02 -15.44 5.49
N GLY A 202 -26.79 -14.97 6.46
CA GLY A 202 -27.63 -13.79 6.36
C GLY A 202 -26.85 -12.47 6.23
N LEU A 203 -25.56 -12.43 6.62
CA LEU A 203 -24.69 -11.29 6.28
C LEU A 203 -24.48 -11.15 4.77
N GLY A 204 -24.42 -12.28 4.07
CA GLY A 204 -24.34 -12.38 2.61
C GLY A 204 -25.71 -12.51 1.93
N GLY A 205 -26.82 -12.26 2.63
CA GLY A 205 -28.17 -12.34 2.07
C GLY A 205 -28.71 -13.77 1.90
N THR A 206 -28.08 -14.78 2.52
CA THR A 206 -28.65 -16.14 2.56
C THR A 206 -29.87 -16.16 3.46
N HIS A 207 -30.92 -16.83 3.01
CA HIS A 207 -32.19 -16.96 3.73
C HIS A 207 -32.70 -18.40 3.67
N TRP A 208 -33.65 -18.72 4.54
CA TRP A 208 -34.36 -20.00 4.51
C TRP A 208 -35.32 -20.06 3.32
N ALA A 209 -35.37 -21.21 2.66
CA ALA A 209 -36.21 -21.45 1.50
C ALA A 209 -37.71 -21.26 1.83
N ASP A 210 -38.50 -20.92 0.81
CA ASP A 210 -39.93 -20.59 0.94
C ASP A 210 -40.79 -21.76 1.45
N ASP A 211 -40.33 -23.00 1.26
CA ASP A 211 -40.99 -24.23 1.68
C ASP A 211 -40.76 -24.58 3.16
N VAL A 212 -39.95 -23.79 3.88
CA VAL A 212 -39.74 -23.95 5.31
C VAL A 212 -40.80 -23.15 6.08
N GLU A 213 -41.94 -23.78 6.37
CA GLU A 213 -43.15 -23.13 6.92
C GLU A 213 -42.90 -22.18 8.11
N SER A 214 -41.93 -22.49 8.98
CA SER A 214 -41.64 -21.68 10.18
C SER A 214 -40.60 -20.57 10.00
N LYS A 215 -39.86 -20.55 8.88
CA LYS A 215 -38.72 -19.63 8.67
C LYS A 215 -38.64 -19.06 7.26
N ALA A 216 -39.61 -19.34 6.40
CA ALA A 216 -39.61 -18.94 5.00
C ALA A 216 -39.17 -17.48 4.83
N ARG A 217 -38.16 -17.25 3.99
CA ARG A 217 -37.60 -15.92 3.68
C ARG A 217 -36.89 -15.21 4.83
N GLU A 218 -36.70 -15.82 5.99
CA GLU A 218 -35.87 -15.25 7.05
C GLU A 218 -34.38 -15.35 6.71
N LEU A 219 -33.61 -14.30 7.02
CA LEU A 219 -32.15 -14.37 6.93
C LEU A 219 -31.58 -15.50 7.81
N CYS A 220 -30.62 -16.26 7.28
CA CYS A 220 -30.02 -17.40 7.96
C CYS A 220 -28.89 -16.96 8.90
N TYR A 221 -29.04 -17.16 10.21
CA TYR A 221 -27.96 -16.85 11.16
C TYR A 221 -26.84 -17.90 11.18
N GLU A 222 -27.11 -19.12 10.68
CA GLU A 222 -26.16 -20.22 10.69
C GLU A 222 -25.05 -19.98 9.65
N SER A 223 -23.82 -20.37 9.99
CA SER A 223 -22.72 -20.40 9.04
C SER A 223 -22.64 -21.75 8.31
N CYS A 224 -21.87 -21.81 7.23
CA CYS A 224 -21.69 -23.05 6.47
C CYS A 224 -21.12 -24.19 7.34
N SER A 225 -20.23 -23.87 8.29
CA SER A 225 -19.68 -24.87 9.20
C SER A 225 -20.69 -25.32 10.27
N ASN A 226 -21.61 -24.44 10.71
CA ASN A 226 -22.73 -24.86 11.55
C ASN A 226 -23.62 -25.86 10.81
N HIS A 227 -23.91 -25.61 9.53
CA HIS A 227 -24.69 -26.54 8.72
C HIS A 227 -23.99 -27.89 8.50
N VAL A 228 -22.66 -27.92 8.32
CA VAL A 228 -21.88 -29.16 8.30
C VAL A 228 -22.05 -29.93 9.62
N ALA A 229 -21.86 -29.26 10.76
CA ALA A 229 -21.96 -29.86 12.08
C ALA A 229 -23.38 -30.38 12.40
N ALA A 230 -24.41 -29.67 11.94
CA ALA A 230 -25.81 -30.05 12.11
C ALA A 230 -26.28 -31.16 11.15
N GLY A 231 -25.46 -31.56 10.16
CA GLY A 231 -25.88 -32.51 9.13
C GLY A 231 -26.94 -31.95 8.18
N ASN A 232 -27.01 -30.62 8.04
CA ASN A 232 -27.97 -29.97 7.16
C ASN A 232 -27.61 -30.19 5.68
N ARG A 233 -28.53 -29.79 4.79
CA ARG A 233 -28.38 -29.92 3.34
C ARG A 233 -28.36 -28.54 2.67
N PHE A 234 -27.68 -28.45 1.54
CA PHE A 234 -27.75 -27.30 0.65
C PHE A 234 -28.36 -27.69 -0.69
N GLN A 235 -28.95 -26.72 -1.38
CA GLN A 235 -29.48 -26.93 -2.73
C GLN A 235 -28.44 -26.51 -3.78
N LYS A 236 -28.29 -27.33 -4.83
CA LYS A 236 -27.56 -26.98 -6.05
C LYS A 236 -28.32 -27.57 -7.24
N ASP A 237 -28.62 -26.73 -8.23
CA ASP A 237 -29.35 -27.13 -9.44
C ASP A 237 -30.68 -27.86 -9.13
N GLY A 238 -31.38 -27.41 -8.08
CA GLY A 238 -32.65 -27.98 -7.62
C GLY A 238 -32.51 -29.23 -6.73
N ILE A 239 -31.32 -29.82 -6.62
CA ILE A 239 -31.06 -31.04 -5.85
C ILE A 239 -30.44 -30.70 -4.49
N TYR A 240 -30.88 -31.37 -3.43
CA TYR A 240 -30.34 -31.20 -2.09
C TYR A 240 -29.20 -32.17 -1.80
N TYR A 241 -28.06 -31.66 -1.37
CA TYR A 241 -26.86 -32.42 -0.99
C TYR A 241 -26.48 -32.15 0.46
N PRO A 242 -25.95 -33.14 1.20
CA PRO A 242 -25.38 -32.92 2.52
C PRO A 242 -24.25 -31.87 2.49
N TYR A 243 -24.19 -31.00 3.50
CA TYR A 243 -23.08 -30.04 3.62
C TYR A 243 -21.70 -30.71 3.78
N SER A 244 -21.64 -31.96 4.26
CA SER A 244 -20.39 -32.75 4.29
C SER A 244 -19.81 -33.02 2.89
N GLU A 245 -20.65 -33.00 1.85
CA GLU A 245 -20.29 -33.23 0.45
C GLU A 245 -19.98 -31.92 -0.30
N PHE A 246 -19.89 -30.78 0.40
CA PHE A 246 -19.73 -29.47 -0.21
C PHE A 246 -18.57 -29.39 -1.21
N ALA A 247 -17.41 -29.94 -0.86
CA ALA A 247 -16.23 -30.00 -1.72
C ALA A 247 -16.40 -30.87 -2.98
N GLN A 248 -17.37 -31.77 -3.01
CA GLN A 248 -17.66 -32.58 -4.20
C GLN A 248 -18.46 -31.79 -5.24
N HIS A 249 -19.28 -30.84 -4.77
CA HIS A 249 -20.19 -30.07 -5.63
C HIS A 249 -19.68 -28.66 -5.95
N TYR A 250 -18.78 -28.10 -5.15
CA TYR A 250 -18.16 -26.80 -5.38
C TYR A 250 -16.63 -26.91 -5.31
N PRO A 251 -15.87 -26.07 -6.06
CA PRO A 251 -14.41 -26.03 -6.01
C PRO A 251 -13.89 -25.36 -4.72
N TRP A 252 -14.50 -25.70 -3.59
CA TRP A 252 -14.26 -25.15 -2.26
C TRP A 252 -13.84 -26.28 -1.31
N LEU A 253 -13.15 -25.94 -0.23
CA LEU A 253 -12.99 -26.85 0.90
C LEU A 253 -14.34 -27.07 1.60
N THR A 254 -14.49 -28.22 2.23
CA THR A 254 -15.63 -28.46 3.13
C THR A 254 -15.55 -27.47 4.29
N PRO A 255 -16.62 -26.71 4.58
CA PRO A 255 -16.61 -25.70 5.63
C PRO A 255 -16.19 -26.28 6.98
N GLN A 256 -15.19 -25.67 7.60
CA GLN A 256 -14.69 -26.03 8.93
C GLN A 256 -15.11 -24.97 9.95
N SER A 257 -15.28 -25.38 11.21
CA SER A 257 -15.55 -24.41 12.29
C SER A 257 -14.35 -23.49 12.47
N THR A 258 -14.59 -22.19 12.60
CA THR A 258 -13.56 -21.20 12.89
C THR A 258 -13.79 -20.66 14.29
N THR A 259 -12.75 -20.64 15.13
CA THR A 259 -12.82 -20.04 16.48
C THR A 259 -12.20 -18.64 16.51
N GLU A 260 -12.14 -17.96 15.37
CA GLU A 260 -11.49 -16.67 15.27
C GLU A 260 -12.39 -15.54 15.80
N VAL A 261 -11.78 -14.55 16.46
CA VAL A 261 -12.45 -13.32 16.93
C VAL A 261 -13.27 -12.64 15.83
N MET A 262 -12.81 -12.70 14.57
CA MET A 262 -13.54 -12.13 13.44
C MET A 262 -14.89 -12.81 13.19
N HIS A 263 -15.04 -14.08 13.55
CA HIS A 263 -16.33 -14.77 13.53
C HIS A 263 -17.30 -14.18 14.56
N GLU A 264 -16.85 -13.91 15.79
CA GLU A 264 -17.65 -13.27 16.84
C GLU A 264 -18.08 -11.86 16.45
N VAL A 265 -17.18 -11.08 15.84
CA VAL A 265 -17.51 -9.74 15.31
C VAL A 265 -18.64 -9.83 14.28
N ARG A 266 -18.57 -10.80 13.36
CA ARG A 266 -19.62 -11.00 12.34
C ARG A 266 -20.94 -11.44 12.96
N GLN A 267 -20.91 -12.35 13.95
CA GLN A 267 -22.10 -12.72 14.72
C GLN A 267 -22.73 -11.51 15.42
N TYR A 268 -21.91 -10.65 16.03
CA TYR A 268 -22.37 -9.42 16.67
C TYR A 268 -23.02 -8.46 15.67
N ILE A 269 -22.40 -8.27 14.50
CA ILE A 269 -22.95 -7.45 13.43
C ILE A 269 -24.30 -8.01 12.98
N PHE A 270 -24.37 -9.32 12.71
CA PHE A 270 -25.63 -9.93 12.31
C PHE A 270 -26.70 -9.73 13.38
N TYR A 271 -26.42 -10.04 14.65
CA TYR A 271 -27.38 -9.90 15.75
C TYR A 271 -27.94 -8.48 15.88
N ASN A 272 -27.07 -7.46 15.83
CA ASN A 272 -27.47 -6.08 16.11
C ASN A 272 -28.04 -5.33 14.89
N TYR A 273 -27.72 -5.77 13.66
CA TYR A 273 -28.09 -5.07 12.43
C TYR A 273 -28.95 -5.93 11.47
N GLN A 274 -29.52 -7.03 11.95
CA GLN A 274 -30.29 -7.95 11.10
C GLN A 274 -31.55 -7.33 10.47
N LYS A 275 -32.18 -6.33 11.09
CA LYS A 275 -33.37 -5.66 10.53
C LYS A 275 -33.01 -4.83 9.31
N GLU A 276 -31.88 -4.13 9.39
CA GLU A 276 -31.29 -3.34 8.31
C GLU A 276 -30.84 -4.25 7.17
N LEU A 277 -30.18 -5.38 7.49
CA LEU A 277 -29.80 -6.39 6.50
C LEU A 277 -31.02 -7.00 5.80
N ALA A 278 -32.08 -7.34 6.55
CA ALA A 278 -33.32 -7.88 6.00
C ALA A 278 -33.98 -6.90 5.04
N THR A 279 -34.01 -5.61 5.41
CA THR A 279 -34.48 -4.53 4.54
C THR A 279 -33.62 -4.42 3.27
N TYR A 280 -32.29 -4.43 3.42
CA TYR A 280 -31.35 -4.31 2.30
C TYR A 280 -31.51 -5.44 1.27
N TYR A 281 -31.69 -6.68 1.74
CA TYR A 281 -31.83 -7.85 0.87
C TYR A 281 -33.28 -8.18 0.48
N ASN A 282 -34.27 -7.41 0.95
CA ASN A 282 -35.70 -7.66 0.75
C ASN A 282 -36.18 -9.03 1.28
N TYR A 283 -35.73 -9.37 2.49
CA TYR A 283 -36.05 -10.59 3.23
C TYR A 283 -36.66 -10.27 4.60
N LEU A 284 -37.05 -11.32 5.33
CA LEU A 284 -37.54 -11.19 6.69
C LEU A 284 -36.39 -11.19 7.70
N PRO A 285 -36.53 -10.44 8.81
CA PRO A 285 -35.60 -10.52 9.92
C PRO A 285 -35.58 -11.94 10.49
N CYS A 286 -34.41 -12.40 10.95
CA CYS A 286 -34.32 -13.70 11.59
C CYS A 286 -35.05 -13.68 12.94
N SER A 287 -36.00 -14.58 13.15
CA SER A 287 -36.84 -14.64 14.35
C SER A 287 -36.11 -15.22 15.57
N ASN A 288 -35.12 -16.09 15.34
CA ASN A 288 -34.49 -16.91 16.38
C ASN A 288 -32.96 -16.86 16.33
N ILE A 289 -32.38 -15.68 16.48
CA ILE A 289 -30.92 -15.53 16.58
C ILE A 289 -30.46 -15.94 17.98
N PRO A 290 -29.41 -16.78 18.12
CA PRO A 290 -28.87 -17.15 19.42
C PRO A 290 -28.45 -15.92 20.25
N ALA A 291 -28.84 -15.86 21.52
CA ALA A 291 -28.44 -14.78 22.42
C ALA A 291 -26.91 -14.68 22.60
N SER A 292 -26.20 -15.78 22.38
CA SER A 292 -24.73 -15.84 22.38
C SER A 292 -24.09 -14.99 21.28
N PHE A 293 -24.82 -14.57 20.25
CA PHE A 293 -24.30 -13.67 19.21
C PHE A 293 -24.25 -12.21 19.66
N ASN A 294 -24.90 -11.87 20.78
CA ASN A 294 -24.84 -10.53 21.36
C ASN A 294 -23.55 -10.34 22.17
N HIS A 295 -22.41 -10.47 21.50
CA HIS A 295 -21.08 -10.32 22.09
C HIS A 295 -20.90 -8.95 22.73
N GLN A 296 -20.16 -8.89 23.83
CA GLN A 296 -19.89 -7.61 24.48
C GLN A 296 -18.95 -6.76 23.62
N ARG A 297 -19.43 -5.59 23.19
CA ARG A 297 -18.67 -4.67 22.32
C ARG A 297 -17.31 -4.28 22.90
N SER A 298 -17.19 -4.14 24.21
CA SER A 298 -15.93 -3.85 24.91
C SER A 298 -14.90 -4.97 24.73
N ILE A 299 -15.33 -6.23 24.85
CA ILE A 299 -14.48 -7.41 24.67
C ILE A 299 -14.05 -7.53 23.20
N LEU A 300 -14.98 -7.43 22.25
CA LEU A 300 -14.64 -7.46 20.82
C LEU A 300 -13.64 -6.36 20.44
N SER A 301 -13.83 -5.15 20.97
CA SER A 301 -12.93 -4.02 20.73
C SER A 301 -11.51 -4.28 21.28
N ALA A 302 -11.40 -4.86 22.48
CA ALA A 302 -10.11 -5.25 23.06
C ALA A 302 -9.41 -6.33 22.23
N ASN A 303 -10.13 -7.40 21.86
CA ASN A 303 -9.59 -8.50 21.07
C ASN A 303 -9.13 -8.03 19.68
N LEU A 304 -9.89 -7.14 19.03
CA LEU A 304 -9.51 -6.55 17.75
C LEU A 304 -8.24 -5.69 17.86
N LYS A 305 -8.11 -4.89 18.93
CA LYS A 305 -6.88 -4.11 19.17
C LYS A 305 -5.66 -5.01 19.33
N GLU A 306 -5.78 -6.08 20.11
CA GLU A 306 -4.69 -7.04 20.30
C GLU A 306 -4.26 -7.69 18.97
N ILE A 307 -5.22 -8.07 18.12
CA ILE A 307 -4.92 -8.61 16.77
C ILE A 307 -4.19 -7.56 15.93
N ILE A 308 -4.66 -6.31 15.92
CA ILE A 308 -4.02 -5.23 15.16
C ILE A 308 -2.60 -4.99 15.65
N GLU A 309 -2.36 -5.00 16.96
CA GLU A 309 -1.04 -4.77 17.55
C GLU A 309 -0.07 -5.92 17.25
N LYS A 310 -0.53 -7.17 17.25
CA LYS A 310 0.29 -8.34 16.90
C LYS A 310 0.72 -8.39 15.43
N ASN A 311 0.00 -7.70 14.54
CA ASN A 311 0.26 -7.68 13.10
C ASN A 311 0.96 -6.39 12.61
N LYS A 312 1.39 -5.52 13.53
CA LYS A 312 2.27 -4.38 13.24
C LYS A 312 3.73 -4.80 13.33
#